data_AF-A0A9P0MDY1-F1
#
_entry.id   AF-A0A9P0MDY1-F1
#
_cell.length_a   1.000
_cell.length_b   1.000
_cell.length_c   1.000
_cell.angle_alpha   90.00
_cell.angle_beta   90.00
_cell.angle_gamma   90.00
#
_symmetry.space_group_name_H-M   'P 1'
#
loop_
_entity.id
_entity.type
_entity.pdbx_description
1 polymer ?
#
loop_
_entity_poly.entity_id
_entity_poly.type
_entity_poly.pdbx_seq_one_letter_code
_entity_poly.pdbx_strand_id
1 'polypeptide(L)'
;MVKTSPNDFKCLYRSNEANVRWLANHFFGYETTEARGGALPPFLKMKVFLRYIADPRYQHGMGEIIGVHQSIVSKTIAEVTEKVWQKAHLWINFPSSNEE
;
A
#
# COMPACT_ATOMS: atom_id res chain seq x y z
N MET A 1 1.50 19.40 7.86
CA MET A 1 2.04 18.02 8.03
C MET A 1 1.32 17.39 9.22
N VAL A 2 0.38 16.48 8.98
CA VAL A 2 -0.31 15.76 10.07
C VAL A 2 0.67 14.73 10.63
N LYS A 3 1.08 14.92 11.90
CA LYS A 3 1.90 13.94 12.62
C LYS A 3 0.99 12.79 13.04
N THR A 4 0.98 11.70 12.27
CA THR A 4 0.32 10.45 12.68
C THR A 4 1.08 9.83 13.85
N SER A 5 0.38 9.63 14.96
CA SER A 5 0.84 8.90 16.15
C SER A 5 1.06 7.41 15.80
N PRO A 6 1.96 6.68 16.48
CA PRO A 6 2.11 5.23 16.31
C PRO A 6 0.80 4.45 16.47
N ASN A 7 -0.12 4.95 17.31
CA ASN A 7 -1.46 4.37 17.47
C ASN A 7 -2.32 4.53 16.23
N ASP A 8 -2.14 5.61 15.46
CA ASP A 8 -2.92 5.87 14.25
C ASP A 8 -2.57 4.83 13.17
N PHE A 9 -1.32 4.35 13.11
CA PHE A 9 -0.94 3.36 12.10
C PHE A 9 -1.67 2.03 12.27
N LYS A 10 -1.72 1.51 13.52
CA LYS A 10 -2.45 0.27 13.81
C LYS A 10 -3.95 0.43 13.56
N CYS A 11 -4.54 1.56 13.95
CA CYS A 11 -5.96 1.82 13.74
C CYS A 11 -6.31 2.00 12.27
N LEU A 12 -5.49 2.71 11.50
CA LEU A 12 -5.80 3.11 10.13
C LEU A 12 -5.40 2.08 9.08
N TYR A 13 -4.29 1.36 9.29
CA TYR A 13 -3.69 0.45 8.32
C TYR A 13 -3.57 -1.00 8.82
N ARG A 14 -4.04 -1.29 10.04
CA ARG A 14 -3.89 -2.60 10.71
C ARG A 14 -2.44 -3.06 10.87
N SER A 15 -1.49 -2.16 10.66
CA SER A 15 -0.04 -2.42 10.60
C SER A 15 0.71 -1.31 11.35
N ASN A 16 1.92 -1.59 11.84
CA ASN A 16 2.80 -0.56 12.38
C ASN A 16 3.57 0.15 11.24
N GLU A 17 4.16 1.31 11.50
CA GLU A 17 4.91 2.07 10.47
C GLU A 17 6.09 1.27 9.88
N ALA A 18 6.80 0.51 10.71
CA ALA A 18 7.94 -0.29 10.28
C ALA A 18 7.55 -1.35 9.23
N ASN A 19 6.40 -2.01 9.41
CA ASN A 19 5.84 -2.96 8.47
C ASN A 19 5.46 -2.27 7.15
N VAL A 20 4.86 -1.08 7.22
CA VAL A 20 4.51 -0.30 6.02
C VAL A 20 5.75 0.09 5.24
N ARG A 21 6.82 0.55 5.93
CA ARG A 21 8.12 0.86 5.31
C ARG A 21 8.76 -0.38 4.70
N TRP A 22 8.72 -1.50 5.41
CA TRP A 22 9.24 -2.77 4.90
C TRP A 22 8.51 -3.20 3.64
N LEU A 23 7.17 -3.15 3.62
CA LEU A 23 6.36 -3.48 2.45
C LEU A 23 6.66 -2.55 1.28
N ALA A 24 6.76 -1.24 1.52
CA ALA A 24 7.12 -0.27 0.49
C ALA A 24 8.48 -0.62 -0.15
N ASN A 25 9.50 -0.86 0.67
CA ASN A 25 10.82 -1.25 0.20
C ASN A 25 10.81 -2.61 -0.52
N HIS A 26 10.03 -3.56 -0.03
CA HIS A 26 9.94 -4.90 -0.60
C HIS A 26 9.33 -4.90 -2.01
N PHE A 27 8.33 -4.06 -2.28
CA PHE A 27 7.62 -4.04 -3.57
C PHE A 27 8.14 -2.97 -4.55
N PHE A 28 8.73 -1.88 -4.06
CA PHE A 28 9.15 -0.75 -4.87
C PHE A 28 10.67 -0.49 -4.84
N GLY A 29 11.42 -1.20 -4.00
CA GLY A 29 12.84 -0.95 -3.76
C GLY A 29 13.08 0.16 -2.73
N TYR A 30 14.34 0.36 -2.34
CA TYR A 30 14.74 1.45 -1.45
C TYR A 30 14.51 2.80 -2.14
N GLU A 31 13.97 3.78 -1.41
CA GLU A 31 13.61 5.09 -1.93
C GLU A 31 14.77 5.74 -2.70
N THR A 32 14.61 5.88 -4.02
CA THR A 32 15.27 6.96 -4.75
C THR A 32 14.41 8.21 -4.51
N THR A 33 15.02 9.23 -3.93
CA THR A 33 14.41 10.51 -3.52
C THR A 33 13.74 11.31 -4.65
N GLU A 34 13.76 10.81 -5.90
CA GLU A 34 13.21 11.50 -7.06
C GLU A 34 11.86 10.91 -7.49
N ALA A 35 10.78 11.49 -6.98
CA ALA A 35 9.47 11.41 -7.64
C ALA A 35 9.50 12.24 -8.93
N ARG A 36 10.15 11.76 -10.00
CA ARG A 36 10.07 12.40 -11.33
C ARG A 36 8.60 12.41 -11.78
N GLY A 37 8.04 13.61 -11.95
CA GLY A 37 6.71 13.81 -12.56
C GLY A 37 5.50 13.74 -11.62
N GLY A 38 5.66 13.95 -10.30
CA GLY A 38 4.52 14.05 -9.38
C GLY A 38 3.92 12.70 -8.96
N ALA A 39 4.65 11.61 -9.15
CA ALA A 39 4.30 10.29 -8.63
C ALA A 39 4.43 10.24 -7.09
N LEU A 40 3.56 9.50 -6.41
CA LEU A 40 3.65 9.36 -4.95
C LEU A 40 4.93 8.57 -4.56
N PRO A 41 5.59 8.90 -3.45
CA PRO A 41 6.71 8.10 -2.96
C PRO A 41 6.24 6.69 -2.57
N PRO A 42 7.12 5.67 -2.67
CA PRO A 42 6.78 4.28 -2.36
C PRO A 42 6.05 4.08 -1.03
N PHE A 43 6.51 4.75 0.02
CA PHE A 43 5.87 4.69 1.33
C PHE A 43 4.42 5.19 1.30
N LEU A 44 4.16 6.29 0.60
CA LEU A 44 2.82 6.85 0.47
C LEU A 44 1.92 5.97 -0.42
N LYS A 45 2.46 5.37 -1.48
CA LYS A 45 1.75 4.37 -2.29
C LYS A 45 1.26 3.20 -1.43
N MET A 46 2.12 2.67 -0.58
CA MET A 46 1.76 1.57 0.32
C MET A 46 0.73 1.99 1.38
N LYS A 47 0.84 3.21 1.93
CA LYS A 47 -0.18 3.75 2.86
C LYS A 47 -1.56 3.85 2.22
N VAL A 48 -1.64 4.37 0.98
CA VAL A 48 -2.91 4.46 0.21
C VAL A 48 -3.49 3.06 0.03
N PHE A 49 -2.68 2.10 -0.44
CA PHE A 49 -3.12 0.73 -0.66
C PHE A 49 -3.62 0.03 0.61
N LEU A 50 -2.86 0.10 1.71
CA LEU A 50 -3.26 -0.54 2.97
C LEU A 50 -4.51 0.11 3.56
N ARG A 51 -4.68 1.43 3.38
CA ARG A 51 -5.91 2.11 3.80
C ARG A 51 -7.12 1.61 3.00
N TYR A 52 -6.96 1.44 1.70
CA TYR A 52 -8.00 0.90 0.84
C TYR A 52 -8.43 -0.52 1.25
N ILE A 53 -7.48 -1.40 1.56
CA ILE A 53 -7.78 -2.77 2.00
C ILE A 53 -8.43 -2.77 3.38
N ALA A 54 -7.96 -1.94 4.31
CA ALA A 54 -8.50 -1.86 5.65
C ALA A 54 -9.94 -1.33 5.69
N ASP A 55 -10.32 -0.50 4.72
CA ASP A 55 -11.69 -0.01 4.54
C ASP A 55 -11.99 0.27 3.04
N PRO A 56 -12.60 -0.68 2.31
CA PRO A 56 -12.89 -0.51 0.88
C PRO A 56 -13.93 0.58 0.58
N ARG A 57 -14.81 0.91 1.54
CA ARG A 57 -15.84 1.96 1.36
C ARG A 57 -15.22 3.37 1.34
N TYR A 58 -13.92 3.46 1.58
CA TYR A 58 -13.17 4.67 1.83
C TYR A 58 -12.52 5.31 0.60
N GLN A 59 -12.76 4.78 -0.62
CA GLN A 59 -12.20 5.36 -1.85
C GLN A 59 -12.62 6.83 -2.07
N HIS A 60 -13.85 7.19 -1.65
CA HIS A 60 -14.35 8.57 -1.77
C HIS A 60 -13.67 9.52 -0.75
N GLY A 61 -13.40 9.04 0.47
CA GLY A 61 -12.77 9.84 1.54
C GLY A 61 -11.24 9.86 1.54
N MET A 62 -10.59 8.96 0.81
CA MET A 62 -9.12 8.89 0.75
C MET A 62 -8.48 10.14 0.16
N GLY A 63 -9.17 10.80 -0.78
CA GLY A 63 -8.62 11.99 -1.40
C GLY A 63 -8.51 13.17 -0.44
N GLU A 64 -9.47 13.31 0.47
CA GLU A 64 -9.49 14.35 1.50
C GLU A 64 -8.49 14.05 2.64
N ILE A 65 -8.27 12.77 2.97
CA ILE A 65 -7.49 12.36 4.15
C ILE A 65 -5.99 12.26 3.86
N ILE A 66 -5.63 11.86 2.64
CA ILE A 66 -4.23 11.76 2.22
C ILE A 66 -3.83 13.01 1.41
N GLY A 67 -4.80 13.85 1.01
CA GLY A 67 -4.56 15.07 0.23
C GLY A 67 -4.21 14.80 -1.22
N VAL A 68 -4.76 13.72 -1.80
CA VAL A 68 -4.47 13.26 -3.18
C VAL A 68 -5.76 13.12 -3.98
N HIS A 69 -5.73 13.48 -5.26
CA HIS A 69 -6.92 13.35 -6.10
C HIS A 69 -7.36 11.87 -6.22
N GLN A 70 -8.67 11.60 -6.28
CA GLN A 70 -9.22 10.23 -6.35
C GLN A 70 -8.63 9.39 -7.50
N SER A 71 -8.35 10.02 -8.64
CA SER A 71 -7.69 9.33 -9.77
C SER A 71 -6.29 8.81 -9.44
N ILE A 72 -5.56 9.49 -8.55
CA ILE A 72 -4.24 9.06 -8.06
C ILE A 72 -4.41 7.85 -7.13
N VAL A 73 -5.44 7.85 -6.28
CA VAL A 73 -5.77 6.73 -5.41
C VAL A 73 -6.02 5.45 -6.23
N SER A 74 -6.88 5.54 -7.24
CA SER A 74 -7.20 4.39 -8.12
C SER A 74 -5.96 3.84 -8.84
N LYS A 75 -5.17 4.72 -9.48
CA LYS A 75 -3.90 4.34 -10.14
C LYS A 75 -2.92 3.69 -9.17
N THR A 76 -2.79 4.22 -7.96
CA THR A 76 -1.89 3.71 -6.92
C THR A 76 -2.31 2.31 -6.47
N ILE A 77 -3.61 2.09 -6.26
CA ILE A 77 -4.14 0.78 -5.86
C ILE A 77 -3.85 -0.25 -6.96
N ALA A 78 -4.12 0.08 -8.22
CA ALA A 78 -3.84 -0.80 -9.34
C ALA A 78 -2.34 -1.16 -9.42
N GLU A 79 -1.47 -0.16 -9.31
CA GLU A 79 -0.01 -0.35 -9.35
C GLU A 79 0.50 -1.25 -8.21
N VAL A 80 0.05 -1.02 -6.97
CA VAL A 80 0.46 -1.84 -5.82
C VAL A 80 -0.10 -3.26 -5.95
N THR A 81 -1.35 -3.42 -6.43
CA THR A 81 -1.99 -4.73 -6.63
C THR A 81 -1.20 -5.59 -7.61
N GLU A 82 -0.79 -5.01 -8.75
CA GLU A 82 0.03 -5.70 -9.76
C GLU A 82 1.36 -6.19 -9.17
N LYS A 83 2.05 -5.34 -8.41
CA LYS A 83 3.31 -5.71 -7.73
C LYS A 83 3.14 -6.81 -6.69
N VAL A 84 2.04 -6.80 -5.95
CA VAL A 84 1.69 -7.86 -5.01
C VAL A 84 1.43 -9.17 -5.76
N TRP A 85 0.65 -9.11 -6.84
CA TRP A 85 0.33 -10.27 -7.66
C TRP A 85 1.57 -10.95 -8.26
N GLN A 86 2.52 -10.16 -8.77
CA GLN A 86 3.79 -10.66 -9.30
C GLN A 86 4.61 -11.48 -8.28
N LYS A 87 4.43 -11.24 -6.97
CA LYS A 87 5.09 -11.98 -5.90
C LYS A 87 4.18 -12.98 -5.18
N ALA A 88 2.89 -13.03 -5.48
CA ALA A 88 1.92 -13.84 -4.76
C ALA A 88 2.27 -15.33 -4.80
N HIS A 89 2.80 -15.82 -5.92
CA HIS A 89 3.25 -17.21 -6.10
C HIS A 89 4.36 -17.64 -5.13
N LEU A 90 5.10 -16.69 -4.53
CA LEU A 90 6.14 -17.00 -3.54
C LEU A 90 5.56 -17.26 -2.13
N TRP A 91 4.35 -16.79 -1.87
CA TRP A 91 3.73 -16.81 -0.54
C TRP A 91 2.50 -17.70 -0.48
N ILE A 92 1.79 -17.84 -1.60
CA ILE A 92 0.59 -18.66 -1.71
C ILE A 92 0.95 -19.92 -2.48
N ASN A 93 1.36 -20.95 -1.73
CA ASN A 93 1.47 -22.30 -2.25
C ASN A 93 0.14 -23.01 -2.00
N PHE A 94 -0.66 -23.16 -3.05
CA PHE A 94 -1.78 -24.09 -2.99
C PHE A 94 -1.20 -25.52 -3.04
N PRO A 95 -1.69 -26.45 -2.21
CA PRO A 95 -1.29 -27.84 -2.33
C PRO A 95 -1.61 -28.32 -3.75
N SER A 96 -0.57 -28.76 -4.46
CA SER A 96 -0.62 -29.07 -5.89
C SER A 96 -1.14 -30.46 -6.23
N SER A 97 -1.59 -31.22 -5.24
CA SER A 97 -2.25 -32.51 -5.46
C SER A 97 -2.99 -32.91 -4.21
N ASN A 98 -4.16 -33.51 -4.40
CA ASN A 98 -4.72 -34.41 -3.40
C ASN A 98 -3.68 -35.54 -3.23
N GLU A 99 -2.79 -35.41 -2.26
CA GLU A 99 -2.13 -36.59 -1.72
C GLU A 99 -3.24 -37.42 -1.08
N GLU A 100 -3.50 -38.59 -1.67
CA GLU A 100 -4.32 -39.66 -1.07
C GLU A 100 -3.77 -40.11 0.28
#